data_AF-A0A0A9VPS5-F1
#
_entry.id   AF-A0A0A9VPS5-F1
#
_cell.length_a   1.000
_cell.length_b   1.000
_cell.length_c   1.000
_cell.angle_alpha   90.00
_cell.angle_beta   90.00
_cell.angle_gamma   90.00
#
_symmetry.space_group_name_H-M   'P 1'
#
loop_
_entity.id
_entity.type
_entity.pdbx_description
1 polymer ?
#
loop_
_entity_poly.entity_id
_entity_poly.type
_entity_poly.pdbx_seq_one_letter_code
_entity_poly.pdbx_strand_id
1 'polypeptide(L)'
;APVNPCSPSPCGPNAQCRPVGDSPSCSCLPDFQGTPPNCRPECASNSECPSHMACMNQKCKDPCPGTCGIEAFCKVVSHTPQCICPDGYTGNPFSMCSLRLPDPVQERPTPCQPSPCGANAVCREQNSAGSCSCLPDFIGNPYEGCRPECVINTDCPADKACMRSKCQDPCPGTCGQNA
;
A
#
# COMPACT_ATOMS: atom_id res chain seq x y z
N ALA A 1 72.03 32.99 15.94
CA ALA A 1 70.99 32.88 14.88
C ALA A 1 69.63 33.15 15.51
N PRO A 2 68.69 33.86 14.85
CA PRO A 2 67.35 34.06 15.40
C PRO A 2 66.65 32.71 15.53
N VAL A 3 66.10 32.43 16.71
CA VAL A 3 65.33 31.22 16.99
C VAL A 3 63.96 31.38 16.34
N ASN A 4 63.50 30.41 15.54
CA ASN A 4 62.18 30.47 14.93
C ASN A 4 61.10 30.35 16.03
N PRO A 5 60.28 31.39 16.27
CA PRO A 5 59.28 31.40 17.35
C PRO A 5 58.14 30.39 17.14
N CYS A 6 58.05 29.76 15.96
CA CYS A 6 57.07 28.73 15.63
C CYS A 6 57.61 27.29 15.74
N SER A 7 58.83 27.08 16.26
CA SER A 7 59.45 25.74 16.36
C SER A 7 60.02 25.46 17.77
N PRO A 8 59.35 24.64 18.61
CA PRO A 8 58.06 23.97 18.36
C PRO A 8 56.88 24.96 18.36
N SER A 9 55.78 24.61 17.67
CA SER A 9 54.66 25.54 17.52
C SER A 9 53.91 25.76 18.85
N PRO A 10 53.74 27.03 19.30
CA PRO A 10 52.98 27.33 20.51
C PRO A 10 51.46 27.43 20.25
N CYS A 11 50.99 27.30 18.99
CA CYS A 11 49.64 27.69 18.58
C CYS A 11 48.56 26.61 18.78
N GLY A 12 48.90 25.43 19.26
CA GLY A 12 47.95 24.32 19.44
C GLY A 12 47.53 23.63 18.13
N PRO A 13 46.70 22.57 18.22
CA PRO A 13 46.21 21.83 17.06
C PRO A 13 45.25 22.68 16.21
N ASN A 14 45.20 22.38 14.91
CA ASN A 14 44.34 23.06 13.92
C ASN A 14 44.58 24.58 13.81
N ALA A 15 45.75 25.06 14.24
CA ALA A 15 46.18 26.45 14.12
C ALA A 15 47.46 26.57 13.29
N GLN A 16 47.55 27.63 12.49
CA GLN A 16 48.74 28.03 11.77
C GLN A 16 49.54 29.05 12.58
N CYS A 17 50.85 28.83 12.70
CA CYS A 17 51.80 29.78 13.26
C CYS A 17 52.51 30.56 12.14
N ARG A 18 52.52 31.89 12.25
CA ARG A 18 53.28 32.80 11.39
C ARG A 18 54.20 33.67 12.25
N PRO A 19 55.52 33.73 11.99
CA PRO A 19 56.41 34.61 12.73
C PRO A 19 56.12 36.07 12.35
N VAL A 20 55.97 36.94 13.35
CA VAL A 20 55.82 38.40 13.20
C VAL A 20 56.90 39.06 14.06
N GLY A 21 58.03 39.40 13.44
CA GLY A 21 59.25 39.76 14.17
C GLY A 21 59.78 38.55 14.95
N ASP A 22 60.11 38.76 16.22
CA ASP A 22 60.55 37.69 17.15
C ASP A 22 59.38 37.00 17.88
N SER A 23 58.12 37.35 17.56
CA SER A 23 56.93 36.79 18.22
C SER A 23 56.13 35.84 17.30
N PRO A 24 55.54 34.76 17.83
CA PRO A 24 54.65 33.90 17.07
C PRO A 24 53.24 34.52 16.97
N SER A 25 52.68 34.57 15.76
CA SER A 25 51.28 34.93 15.52
C SER A 25 50.48 33.68 15.17
N CYS A 26 49.45 33.39 15.94
CA CYS A 26 48.61 32.20 15.77
C CYS A 26 47.27 32.56 15.14
N SER A 27 46.80 31.75 14.20
CA SER A 27 45.46 31.84 13.62
C SER A 27 44.90 30.45 13.37
N CYS A 28 43.58 30.24 13.44
CA CYS A 28 43.00 28.94 13.12
C CYS A 28 43.14 28.62 11.61
N LEU A 29 43.31 27.35 11.28
CA LEU A 29 43.26 26.89 9.88
C LEU A 29 41.87 27.17 9.27
N PRO A 30 41.76 27.25 7.93
CA PRO A 30 40.47 27.34 7.26
C PRO A 30 39.52 26.23 7.75
N ASP A 31 38.25 26.59 7.96
CA ASP A 31 37.19 25.72 8.50
C ASP A 31 37.23 25.42 10.01
N PHE A 32 38.24 25.91 10.73
CA PHE A 32 38.29 25.86 12.19
C PHE A 32 37.94 27.22 12.79
N GLN A 33 37.16 27.20 13.86
CA GLN A 33 36.63 28.38 14.56
C GLN A 33 37.19 28.48 15.98
N GLY A 34 37.16 29.69 16.52
CA GLY A 34 37.66 30.01 17.85
C GLY A 34 38.98 30.78 17.82
N THR A 35 39.69 30.74 18.95
CA THR A 35 40.96 31.46 19.13
C THR A 35 42.03 30.45 19.53
N PRO A 36 43.21 30.46 18.87
CA PRO A 36 44.32 29.59 19.25
C PRO A 36 44.67 29.73 20.74
N PRO A 37 45.01 28.62 21.44
CA PRO A 37 45.24 27.28 20.91
C PRO A 37 43.98 26.41 20.75
N ASN A 38 42.79 26.94 21.06
CA ASN A 38 41.52 26.21 21.08
C ASN A 38 40.76 26.33 19.76
N CYS A 39 41.43 26.02 18.65
CA CYS A 39 40.79 25.94 17.34
C CYS A 39 39.97 24.65 17.24
N ARG A 40 38.66 24.78 17.07
CA ARG A 40 37.72 23.65 16.98
C ARG A 40 37.01 23.63 15.62
N PRO A 41 36.59 22.46 15.13
CA PRO A 41 35.71 22.40 13.96
C PRO A 41 34.39 23.12 14.22
N GLU A 42 33.60 23.32 13.15
CA GLU A 42 32.25 23.88 13.28
C GLU A 42 31.35 23.01 14.16
N CYS A 43 31.47 21.68 14.03
CA CYS A 43 30.79 20.72 14.89
C CYS A 43 31.67 19.48 15.13
N ALA A 44 31.59 18.90 16.33
CA ALA A 44 32.07 17.54 16.60
C ALA A 44 30.91 16.53 16.69
N SER A 45 29.71 17.00 17.00
CA SER A 45 28.51 16.20 17.18
C SER A 45 27.27 16.87 16.57
N ASN A 46 26.23 16.08 16.30
CA ASN A 46 24.96 16.59 15.77
C ASN A 46 24.31 17.66 16.66
N SER A 47 24.48 17.55 17.98
CA SER A 47 23.93 18.49 18.96
C SER A 47 24.49 19.91 18.86
N GLU A 48 25.61 20.10 18.16
CA GLU A 48 26.20 21.42 17.89
C GLU A 48 25.61 22.07 16.63
N CYS A 49 24.86 21.31 15.82
CA CYS A 49 24.17 21.81 14.64
C CYS A 49 22.71 22.18 14.94
N PRO A 50 22.08 23.01 14.10
CA PRO A 50 20.63 23.17 14.10
C PRO A 50 19.92 21.82 13.87
N SER A 51 18.69 21.68 14.38
CA SER A 51 17.91 20.43 14.29
C SER A 51 17.63 19.94 12.87
N HIS A 52 17.69 20.84 11.88
CA HIS A 52 17.51 20.56 10.45
C HIS A 52 18.82 20.28 9.70
N MET A 53 19.95 20.20 10.40
CA MET A 53 21.27 19.90 9.84
C MET A 53 21.91 18.75 10.62
N ALA A 54 22.92 18.10 10.04
CA ALA A 54 23.71 17.07 10.72
C ALA A 54 25.20 17.41 10.64
N CYS A 55 25.97 16.94 11.63
CA CYS A 55 27.41 17.11 11.62
C CYS A 55 28.03 16.09 10.65
N MET A 56 28.48 16.56 9.49
CA MET A 56 29.08 15.75 8.43
C MET A 56 30.42 16.33 8.03
N ASN A 57 31.48 15.55 8.25
CA ASN A 57 32.86 15.98 7.99
C ASN A 57 33.20 17.29 8.70
N GLN A 58 32.93 17.35 10.02
CA GLN A 58 33.24 18.49 10.89
C GLN A 58 32.50 19.80 10.54
N LYS A 59 31.44 19.72 9.74
CA LYS A 59 30.60 20.85 9.32
C LYS A 59 29.12 20.52 9.43
N CYS A 60 28.30 21.51 9.75
CA CYS A 60 26.85 21.35 9.76
C CYS A 60 26.32 21.41 8.32
N LYS A 61 25.78 20.30 7.83
CA LYS A 61 25.26 20.18 6.47
C LYS A 61 23.89 19.53 6.46
N ASP A 62 23.11 19.80 5.42
CA ASP A 62 21.84 19.13 5.18
C ASP A 62 22.08 17.64 4.80
N PRO A 63 21.54 16.67 5.54
CA PRO A 63 21.66 15.24 5.22
C PRO A 63 20.70 14.75 4.12
N CYS A 64 19.81 15.59 3.58
CA CYS A 64 18.84 15.18 2.57
C CYS A 64 19.39 14.86 1.17
N PRO A 65 20.35 15.63 0.60
CA PRO A 65 20.83 15.41 -0.75
C PRO A 65 21.41 14.00 -0.95
N GLY A 66 20.78 13.21 -1.83
CA GLY A 66 21.21 11.84 -2.16
C GLY A 66 20.71 10.74 -1.22
N THR A 67 19.86 11.05 -0.23
CA THR A 67 19.37 10.06 0.74
C THR A 67 18.03 9.44 0.36
N CYS A 68 17.11 10.22 -0.23
CA CYS A 68 15.75 9.75 -0.55
C CYS A 68 15.61 9.30 -2.01
N GLY A 69 14.62 8.45 -2.25
CA GLY A 69 14.28 7.92 -3.56
C GLY A 69 13.61 8.94 -4.49
N ILE A 70 13.31 8.50 -5.71
CA ILE A 70 12.66 9.33 -6.74
C ILE A 70 11.23 9.69 -6.31
N GLU A 71 10.81 10.94 -6.53
CA GLU A 71 9.51 11.49 -6.12
C GLU A 71 9.22 11.39 -4.60
N ALA A 72 10.25 11.16 -3.77
CA ALA A 72 10.13 11.18 -2.32
C ALA A 72 10.51 12.56 -1.76
N PHE A 73 9.77 13.00 -0.75
CA PHE A 73 10.08 14.22 0.00
C PHE A 73 11.04 13.87 1.15
N CYS A 74 12.14 14.62 1.26
CA CYS A 74 13.06 14.52 2.39
C CYS A 74 12.77 15.60 3.42
N LYS A 75 12.68 15.20 4.69
CA LYS A 75 12.66 16.13 5.82
C LYS A 75 13.68 15.69 6.87
N VAL A 76 14.35 16.65 7.51
CA VAL A 76 15.32 16.37 8.56
C VAL A 76 14.61 16.41 9.92
N VAL A 77 14.68 15.32 10.67
CA VAL A 77 14.13 15.20 12.02
C VAL A 77 15.28 14.83 12.96
N SER A 78 15.59 15.70 13.91
CA SER A 78 16.66 15.47 14.89
C SER A 78 17.98 15.06 14.25
N HIS A 79 18.45 15.85 13.26
CA HIS A 79 19.69 15.60 12.50
C HIS A 79 19.67 14.35 11.61
N THR A 80 18.52 13.67 11.49
CA THR A 80 18.38 12.48 10.64
C THR A 80 17.45 12.74 9.45
N PRO A 81 17.82 12.32 8.23
CA PRO A 81 16.95 12.45 7.07
C PRO A 81 15.83 11.42 7.15
N GLN A 82 14.60 11.87 6.92
CA GLN A 82 13.41 11.04 6.85
C GLN A 82 12.77 11.21 5.47
N CYS A 83 12.61 10.11 4.74
CA CYS A 83 12.01 10.07 3.41
C CYS A 83 10.53 9.69 3.51
N ILE A 84 9.67 10.44 2.84
CA ILE A 84 8.21 10.24 2.86
C ILE A 84 7.66 10.39 1.43
N CYS A 85 6.70 9.54 1.05
CA CYS A 85 5.94 9.78 -0.18
C CYS A 85 4.93 10.91 0.04
N PRO A 86 4.89 11.93 -0.83
CA PRO A 86 3.95 13.03 -0.71
C PRO A 86 2.49 12.57 -0.84
N ASP A 87 1.56 13.42 -0.45
CA ASP A 87 0.13 13.12 -0.54
C ASP A 87 -0.27 12.73 -1.96
N GLY A 88 -1.03 11.63 -2.08
CA GLY A 88 -1.40 11.06 -3.38
C GLY A 88 -0.33 10.16 -4.01
N TYR A 89 0.81 9.93 -3.37
CA TYR A 89 1.83 8.96 -3.80
C TYR A 89 1.89 7.76 -2.84
N THR A 90 2.36 6.63 -3.36
CA THR A 90 2.59 5.37 -2.65
C THR A 90 3.86 4.69 -3.16
N GLY A 91 4.44 3.79 -2.37
CA GLY A 91 5.68 3.09 -2.70
C GLY A 91 6.70 3.09 -1.56
N ASN A 92 7.97 2.93 -1.90
CA ASN A 92 9.08 2.95 -0.94
C ASN A 92 9.80 4.32 -1.02
N PRO A 93 9.73 5.16 0.02
CA PRO A 93 10.36 6.49 0.00
C PRO A 93 11.89 6.52 -0.17
N PHE A 94 12.58 5.41 0.10
CA PHE A 94 14.04 5.29 -0.11
C PHE A 94 14.41 4.82 -1.53
N SER A 95 13.43 4.38 -2.31
CA SER A 95 13.66 3.90 -3.68
C SER A 95 12.87 4.72 -4.70
N MET A 96 11.55 4.71 -4.61
CA MET A 96 10.66 5.42 -5.51
C MET A 96 9.24 5.52 -4.92
N CYS A 97 8.68 6.72 -5.00
CA CYS A 97 7.25 6.97 -4.83
C CYS A 97 6.58 7.08 -6.20
N SER A 98 5.33 6.65 -6.28
CA SER A 98 4.52 6.67 -7.51
C SER A 98 3.11 7.12 -7.20
N LEU A 99 2.42 7.74 -8.16
CA LEU A 99 1.04 8.17 -7.96
C LEU A 99 0.16 6.99 -7.54
N ARG A 100 -0.59 7.17 -6.44
CA ARG A 100 -1.55 6.20 -5.97
C ARG A 100 -2.68 6.11 -7.00
N LEU A 101 -2.77 4.94 -7.65
CA LEU A 101 -3.90 4.66 -8.53
C LEU A 101 -5.18 4.56 -7.69
N PRO A 102 -6.33 5.02 -8.23
CA PRO A 102 -7.62 4.76 -7.62
C PRO A 102 -7.79 3.26 -7.43
N ASP A 103 -8.28 2.86 -6.26
CA ASP A 103 -8.72 1.48 -6.07
C ASP A 103 -9.77 1.16 -7.15
N PRO A 104 -9.70 -0.01 -7.80
CA PRO A 104 -10.68 -0.38 -8.80
C PRO A 104 -12.07 -0.32 -8.14
N VAL A 105 -13.01 0.35 -8.82
CA VAL A 105 -14.39 0.42 -8.34
C VAL A 105 -14.90 -1.01 -8.28
N GLN A 106 -15.01 -1.54 -7.07
CA GLN A 106 -15.55 -2.87 -6.86
C GLN A 106 -17.06 -2.78 -7.12
N GLU A 107 -17.48 -3.17 -8.32
CA GLU A 107 -18.90 -3.33 -8.63
C GLU A 107 -19.49 -4.27 -7.58
N ARG A 108 -20.49 -3.77 -6.84
CA ARG A 108 -21.19 -4.59 -5.85
C ARG A 108 -21.82 -5.76 -6.62
N PRO A 109 -21.45 -7.02 -6.32
CA PRO A 109 -22.08 -8.16 -6.95
C PRO A 109 -23.59 -8.03 -6.72
N THR A 110 -24.38 -8.12 -7.79
CA THR A 110 -25.84 -8.10 -7.63
C THR A 110 -26.26 -9.34 -6.85
N PRO A 111 -27.39 -9.31 -6.12
CA PRO A 111 -27.82 -10.46 -5.30
C PRO A 111 -28.05 -11.77 -6.09
N CYS A 112 -28.11 -11.70 -7.42
CA CYS A 112 -28.26 -12.86 -8.31
C CYS A 112 -26.99 -13.20 -9.11
N GLN A 113 -25.84 -12.57 -8.82
CA GLN A 113 -24.61 -12.77 -9.57
C GLN A 113 -23.39 -12.93 -8.62
N PRO A 114 -22.95 -14.18 -8.35
CA PRO A 114 -23.51 -15.45 -8.83
C PRO A 114 -24.88 -15.77 -8.21
N SER A 115 -25.69 -16.58 -8.91
CA SER A 115 -27.05 -16.91 -8.44
C SER A 115 -26.99 -17.71 -7.12
N PRO A 116 -27.72 -17.28 -6.07
CA PRO A 116 -27.85 -18.03 -4.81
C PRO A 116 -28.88 -19.18 -4.90
N CYS A 117 -29.58 -19.33 -6.03
CA CYS A 117 -30.63 -20.32 -6.20
C CYS A 117 -30.09 -21.67 -6.64
N GLY A 118 -30.76 -22.75 -6.22
CA GLY A 118 -30.44 -24.11 -6.61
C GLY A 118 -30.79 -24.42 -8.07
N ALA A 119 -30.50 -25.65 -8.50
CA ALA A 119 -30.78 -26.09 -9.87
C ALA A 119 -32.28 -25.96 -10.22
N ASN A 120 -32.58 -25.59 -11.47
CA ASN A 120 -33.94 -25.37 -11.99
C ASN A 120 -34.75 -24.29 -11.23
N ALA A 121 -34.06 -23.35 -10.56
CA ALA A 121 -34.65 -22.16 -9.97
C ALA A 121 -34.13 -20.88 -10.66
N VAL A 122 -34.97 -19.85 -10.71
CA VAL A 122 -34.64 -18.52 -11.22
C VAL A 122 -34.47 -17.56 -10.05
N CYS A 123 -33.38 -16.78 -10.07
CA CYS A 123 -33.17 -15.69 -9.14
C CYS A 123 -33.82 -14.40 -9.65
N ARG A 124 -34.56 -13.70 -8.78
CA ARG A 124 -35.10 -12.36 -9.04
C ARG A 124 -34.73 -11.45 -7.88
N GLU A 125 -34.26 -10.24 -8.19
CA GLU A 125 -33.97 -9.25 -7.14
C GLU A 125 -35.27 -8.71 -6.54
N GLN A 126 -35.41 -8.83 -5.22
CA GLN A 126 -36.50 -8.24 -4.44
C GLN A 126 -35.90 -7.60 -3.19
N ASN A 127 -36.12 -6.29 -3.01
CA ASN A 127 -35.63 -5.52 -1.85
C ASN A 127 -34.12 -5.67 -1.59
N SER A 128 -33.30 -5.61 -2.64
CA SER A 128 -31.84 -5.78 -2.58
C SER A 128 -31.38 -7.17 -2.11
N ALA A 129 -32.25 -8.19 -2.20
CA ALA A 129 -31.94 -9.60 -1.95
C ALA A 129 -32.34 -10.48 -3.15
N GLY A 130 -31.62 -11.59 -3.34
CA GLY A 130 -31.96 -12.59 -4.34
C GLY A 130 -33.10 -13.47 -3.86
N SER A 131 -34.27 -13.35 -4.50
CA SER A 131 -35.43 -14.20 -4.25
C SER A 131 -35.46 -15.34 -5.27
N CYS A 132 -35.48 -16.58 -4.79
CA CYS A 132 -35.46 -17.76 -5.63
C CYS A 132 -36.87 -18.32 -5.84
N SER A 133 -37.21 -18.64 -7.08
CA SER A 133 -38.44 -19.39 -7.42
C SER A 133 -38.15 -20.52 -8.40
N CYS A 134 -38.86 -21.64 -8.30
CA CYS A 134 -38.72 -22.72 -9.26
C CYS A 134 -39.16 -22.27 -10.66
N LEU A 135 -38.50 -22.80 -11.69
CA LEU A 135 -39.00 -22.70 -13.06
C LEU A 135 -40.39 -23.37 -13.18
N PRO A 136 -41.20 -23.00 -14.20
CA PRO A 136 -42.48 -23.65 -14.45
C PRO A 136 -42.33 -25.18 -14.50
N ASP A 137 -43.29 -25.89 -13.90
CA ASP A 137 -43.35 -27.36 -13.84
C ASP A 137 -42.30 -28.05 -12.95
N PHE A 138 -41.44 -27.28 -12.28
CA PHE A 138 -40.55 -27.79 -11.24
C PHE A 138 -41.10 -27.50 -9.84
N ILE A 139 -40.90 -28.44 -8.93
CA ILE A 139 -41.36 -28.39 -7.54
C ILE A 139 -40.18 -28.62 -6.59
N GLY A 140 -40.27 -28.09 -5.36
CA GLY A 140 -39.24 -28.23 -4.34
C GLY A 140 -38.84 -26.90 -3.71
N ASN A 141 -37.65 -26.86 -3.13
CA ASN A 141 -37.10 -25.68 -2.48
C ASN A 141 -36.19 -24.92 -3.48
N PRO A 142 -36.56 -23.70 -3.93
CA PRO A 142 -35.76 -22.94 -4.89
C PRO A 142 -34.33 -22.60 -4.46
N TYR A 143 -34.04 -22.60 -3.15
CA TYR A 143 -32.70 -22.33 -2.62
C TYR A 143 -31.80 -23.57 -2.62
N GLU A 144 -32.37 -24.78 -2.61
CA GLU A 144 -31.62 -26.05 -2.62
C GLU A 144 -31.62 -26.70 -4.01
N GLY A 145 -32.73 -26.57 -4.73
CA GLY A 145 -32.94 -27.13 -6.06
C GLY A 145 -34.38 -27.57 -6.27
N CYS A 146 -34.87 -27.37 -7.49
CA CYS A 146 -36.19 -27.81 -7.90
C CYS A 146 -36.07 -29.05 -8.79
N ARG A 147 -37.00 -29.98 -8.62
CA ARG A 147 -37.10 -31.24 -9.38
C ARG A 147 -38.39 -31.26 -10.21
N PRO A 148 -38.42 -31.96 -11.35
CA PRO A 148 -39.66 -32.16 -12.09
C PRO A 148 -40.64 -33.04 -11.29
N GLU A 149 -41.92 -32.99 -11.64
CA GLU A 149 -42.92 -33.89 -11.05
C GLU A 149 -42.70 -35.35 -11.51
N CYS A 150 -42.27 -35.53 -12.75
CA CYS A 150 -41.94 -36.82 -13.34
C CYS A 150 -40.76 -36.70 -14.31
N VAL A 151 -40.02 -37.79 -14.49
CA VAL A 151 -38.98 -37.92 -15.52
C VAL A 151 -39.37 -38.99 -16.53
N ILE A 152 -40.13 -40.00 -16.10
CA ILE A 152 -40.63 -41.10 -16.92
C ILE A 152 -42.12 -41.37 -16.63
N ASN A 153 -42.82 -42.01 -17.56
CA ASN A 153 -44.26 -42.28 -17.43
C ASN A 153 -44.62 -43.10 -16.18
N THR A 154 -43.72 -43.98 -15.74
CA THR A 154 -43.93 -44.81 -14.54
C THR A 154 -43.85 -44.01 -13.24
N ASP A 155 -43.37 -42.77 -13.27
CA ASP A 155 -43.41 -41.86 -12.12
C ASP A 155 -44.81 -41.29 -11.91
N CYS A 156 -45.67 -41.41 -12.93
CA CYS A 156 -47.05 -40.93 -12.91
C CYS A 156 -48.04 -42.03 -12.51
N PRO A 157 -49.19 -41.65 -11.95
CA PRO A 157 -50.34 -42.54 -11.81
C PRO A 157 -50.72 -43.22 -13.13
N ALA A 158 -51.35 -44.40 -13.06
CA ALA A 158 -51.66 -45.23 -14.24
C ALA A 158 -52.54 -44.52 -15.30
N ASP A 159 -53.31 -43.52 -14.90
CA ASP A 159 -54.16 -42.68 -15.74
C ASP A 159 -53.42 -41.48 -16.37
N LYS A 160 -52.11 -41.34 -16.14
CA LYS A 160 -51.31 -40.18 -16.57
C LYS A 160 -50.01 -40.61 -17.24
N ALA A 161 -49.53 -39.77 -18.15
CA ALA A 161 -48.21 -39.89 -18.76
C ALA A 161 -47.35 -38.69 -18.37
N CYS A 162 -46.03 -38.89 -18.39
CA CYS A 162 -45.09 -37.81 -18.15
C CYS A 162 -44.95 -36.97 -19.42
N MET A 163 -45.55 -35.79 -19.42
CA MET A 163 -45.50 -34.84 -20.53
C MET A 163 -44.92 -33.52 -20.04
N ARG A 164 -43.78 -33.10 -20.61
CA ARG A 164 -43.06 -31.86 -20.23
C ARG A 164 -42.83 -31.77 -18.71
N SER A 165 -42.29 -32.82 -18.11
CA SER A 165 -41.96 -32.88 -16.68
C SER A 165 -43.16 -32.83 -15.71
N LYS A 166 -44.38 -33.01 -16.23
CA LYS A 166 -45.65 -33.03 -15.50
C LYS A 166 -46.44 -34.29 -15.79
N CYS A 167 -47.11 -34.86 -14.78
CA CYS A 167 -48.06 -35.95 -14.99
C CYS A 167 -49.39 -35.38 -15.50
N GLN A 168 -49.65 -35.60 -16.78
CA GLN A 168 -50.84 -35.12 -17.47
C GLN A 168 -51.59 -36.29 -18.09
N ASP A 169 -52.91 -36.14 -18.22
CA ASP A 169 -53.74 -37.10 -18.93
C ASP A 169 -53.34 -37.09 -20.43
N PRO A 170 -52.81 -38.20 -20.98
CA PRO A 170 -52.44 -38.26 -22.38
C PRO A 170 -53.66 -38.26 -23.33
N CYS A 171 -54.86 -38.51 -22.81
CA CYS A 171 -56.08 -38.77 -23.58
C CYS A 171 -57.32 -38.07 -22.98
N PRO A 172 -57.36 -36.72 -22.92
CA PRO A 172 -58.51 -35.99 -22.37
C PRO A 172 -59.78 -36.27 -23.19
N GLY A 173 -60.63 -37.16 -22.69
CA GLY A 173 -61.92 -37.52 -23.28
C GLY A 173 -61.93 -38.74 -24.21
N THR A 174 -60.87 -39.56 -24.24
CA THR A 174 -60.83 -40.81 -25.03
C THR A 174 -60.46 -42.03 -24.19
N CYS A 175 -60.99 -42.13 -22.96
CA CYS A 175 -60.87 -43.37 -22.20
C CYS A 175 -61.59 -44.50 -22.95
N GLY A 176 -60.82 -45.48 -23.45
CA GLY A 176 -61.37 -46.71 -24.00
C GLY A 176 -62.09 -47.46 -22.90
N GLN A 177 -63.41 -47.58 -22.99
CA GLN A 177 -64.17 -48.49 -22.13
C GLN A 177 -63.77 -49.93 -22.51
N ASN A 178 -63.12 -50.63 -21.58
CA ASN A 178 -62.69 -52.04 -21.64
C ASN A 178 -61.40 -52.34 -22.42
N ALA A 179 -60.25 -52.18 -21.75
CA ALA A 179 -59.05 -52.96 -22.02
C ALA A 179 -58.74 -53.84 -20.80
#